data_AF-A0A7X8SS02-F1
#
_entry.id   AF-A0A7X8SS02-F1
#
_cell.length_a   1.000
_cell.length_b   1.000
_cell.length_c   1.000
_cell.angle_alpha   90.00
_cell.angle_beta   90.00
_cell.angle_gamma   90.00
#
_symmetry.space_group_name_H-M   'P 1'
#
loop_
_entity.id
_entity.type
_entity.pdbx_description
1 polymer ?
#
loop_
_entity_poly.entity_id
_entity_poly.type
_entity_poly.pdbx_seq_one_letter_code
_entity_poly.pdbx_strand_id
1 'polypeptide(L)'
;EFAKEQGLKVAMAMLEESVEETMEDVLGIANGIRLRQQPREYKQKLIEDGTYDKWFDELYGTDQFHLYDSFAEAEVDRLLAKLHYMRTGLNCDVIILDHISIVVSASEESDERKMIDRLMTKLKGFAKSTGVVLIVICHLKNPEKGKAHEEGRAVSITDLRGSGSLRQLSDTIIALERNQQGDMPNLVLLRILKCRFNG
;
A
#
# COMPACT_ATOMS: atom_id res chain seq x y z
N GLU A 1 -12.40 -4.42 -8.02
CA GLU A 1 -13.49 -3.72 -8.73
C GLU A 1 -13.88 -2.35 -8.15
N PHE A 2 -13.67 -2.06 -6.86
CA PHE A 2 -14.19 -0.84 -6.21
C PHE A 2 -13.79 0.52 -6.84
N ALA A 3 -12.52 0.77 -7.18
CA ALA A 3 -12.10 2.10 -7.65
C ALA A 3 -12.62 2.44 -9.07
N LYS A 4 -12.51 1.49 -10.01
CA LYS A 4 -12.89 1.66 -11.42
C LYS A 4 -14.40 1.88 -11.58
N GLU A 5 -15.22 1.10 -10.88
CA GLU A 5 -16.69 1.20 -10.96
C GLU A 5 -17.24 2.48 -10.29
N GLN A 6 -16.56 2.98 -9.26
CA GLN A 6 -16.97 4.19 -8.54
C GLN A 6 -16.41 5.48 -9.16
N GLY A 7 -15.60 5.37 -10.22
CA GLY A 7 -15.00 6.53 -10.90
C GLY A 7 -13.95 7.27 -10.06
N LEU A 8 -13.41 6.64 -9.02
CA LEU A 8 -12.46 7.27 -8.10
C LEU A 8 -11.07 7.30 -8.71
N LYS A 9 -10.38 8.43 -8.54
CA LYS A 9 -8.98 8.55 -8.91
C LYS A 9 -8.07 8.03 -7.81
N VAL A 10 -7.22 7.06 -8.13
CA VAL A 10 -6.32 6.38 -7.20
C VAL A 10 -4.87 6.72 -7.51
N ALA A 11 -4.18 7.23 -6.51
CA ALA A 11 -2.74 7.38 -6.51
C ALA A 11 -2.07 6.24 -5.73
N MET A 12 -0.99 5.69 -6.28
CA MET A 12 -0.24 4.59 -5.70
C MET A 12 1.23 4.99 -5.54
N ALA A 13 1.70 5.00 -4.31
CA ALA A 13 3.10 5.18 -3.95
C ALA A 13 3.64 3.85 -3.41
N MET A 14 3.97 2.96 -4.36
CA MET A 14 4.59 1.66 -4.08
C MET A 14 6.11 1.85 -4.09
N LEU A 15 6.72 1.82 -2.92
CA LEU A 15 8.14 2.11 -2.68
C LEU A 15 9.00 0.84 -2.64
N GLU A 16 8.38 -0.34 -2.54
CA GLU A 16 9.08 -1.63 -2.51
C GLU A 16 9.46 -2.15 -3.91
N GLU A 17 8.70 -1.76 -4.94
CA GLU A 17 8.80 -2.30 -6.29
C GLU A 17 8.76 -1.17 -7.33
N SER A 18 9.09 -1.48 -8.57
CA SER A 18 9.04 -0.49 -9.65
C SER A 18 7.59 -0.18 -10.07
N VAL A 19 7.39 0.96 -10.72
CA VAL A 19 6.07 1.34 -11.27
C VAL A 19 5.58 0.28 -12.26
N GLU A 20 6.47 -0.27 -13.08
CA GLU A 20 6.15 -1.31 -14.06
C GLU A 20 5.66 -2.60 -13.39
N GLU A 21 6.28 -2.99 -12.26
CA GLU A 21 5.89 -4.19 -11.51
C GLU A 21 4.49 -4.05 -10.92
N THR A 22 4.21 -2.90 -10.27
CA THR A 22 2.86 -2.61 -9.75
C THR A 22 1.83 -2.59 -10.90
N MET A 23 2.18 -1.96 -12.03
CA MET A 23 1.26 -1.87 -13.17
C MET A 23 0.94 -3.25 -13.75
N GLU A 24 1.94 -4.13 -13.89
CA GLU A 24 1.75 -5.51 -14.36
C GLU A 24 0.87 -6.32 -13.40
N ASP A 25 1.09 -6.18 -12.09
CA ASP A 25 0.29 -6.88 -11.08
C ASP A 25 -1.17 -6.42 -11.07
N VAL A 26 -1.43 -5.10 -11.11
CA VAL A 26 -2.81 -4.58 -11.16
C VAL A 26 -3.50 -4.99 -12.47
N LEU A 27 -2.78 -4.99 -13.59
CA LEU A 27 -3.29 -5.48 -14.88
C LEU A 27 -3.67 -6.96 -14.81
N GLY A 28 -2.82 -7.79 -14.20
CA GLY A 28 -3.12 -9.20 -13.97
C GLY A 28 -4.35 -9.41 -13.09
N ILE A 29 -4.41 -8.71 -11.94
CA ILE A 29 -5.54 -8.78 -11.00
C ILE A 29 -6.85 -8.40 -11.69
N ALA A 30 -6.86 -7.31 -12.47
CA ALA A 30 -8.05 -6.85 -13.18
C ALA A 30 -8.59 -7.88 -14.19
N ASN A 31 -7.72 -8.75 -14.71
CA ASN A 31 -8.05 -9.80 -15.68
C ASN A 31 -8.11 -11.21 -15.06
N GLY A 32 -8.07 -11.31 -13.73
CA GLY A 32 -8.19 -12.59 -13.02
C GLY A 32 -6.99 -13.53 -13.22
N ILE A 33 -5.82 -12.99 -13.59
CA ILE A 33 -4.60 -13.78 -13.84
C ILE A 33 -3.44 -13.30 -12.96
N ARG A 34 -2.53 -14.21 -12.66
CA ARG A 34 -1.25 -13.90 -12.01
C ARG A 34 -0.21 -13.55 -13.07
N LEU A 35 -0.34 -12.37 -13.70
CA LEU A 35 0.42 -11.99 -14.91
C LEU A 35 1.93 -12.01 -14.68
N ARG A 36 2.42 -11.36 -13.62
CA ARG A 36 3.85 -11.26 -13.33
C ARG A 36 4.52 -12.64 -13.15
N GLN A 37 3.79 -13.62 -12.60
CA GLN A 37 4.26 -14.98 -12.38
C GLN A 37 4.12 -15.91 -13.61
N GLN A 38 3.56 -15.43 -14.72
CA GLN A 38 3.49 -16.22 -15.95
C GLN A 38 4.87 -16.33 -16.62
N PRO A 39 5.13 -17.45 -17.33
CA PRO A 39 6.38 -17.61 -18.07
C PRO A 39 6.47 -16.60 -19.21
N ARG A 40 7.70 -16.35 -19.68
CA ARG A 40 7.98 -15.34 -20.71
C ARG A 40 7.23 -15.61 -22.01
N GLU A 41 7.08 -16.87 -22.39
CA GLU A 41 6.35 -17.27 -23.60
C GLU A 41 4.86 -16.91 -23.55
N TYR A 42 4.26 -16.94 -22.36
CA TYR A 42 2.87 -16.51 -22.16
C TYR A 42 2.74 -15.01 -22.35
N LYS A 43 3.60 -14.23 -21.69
CA LYS A 43 3.61 -12.76 -21.82
C LYS A 43 3.87 -12.33 -23.25
N GLN A 44 4.78 -13.02 -23.96
CA GLN A 44 5.07 -12.73 -25.36
C GLN A 44 3.86 -12.98 -26.26
N LYS A 45 3.15 -14.10 -26.10
CA LYS A 45 1.91 -14.35 -26.86
C LYS A 45 0.86 -13.29 -26.61
N LEU A 46 0.69 -12.87 -25.36
CA LEU A 46 -0.26 -11.83 -24.95
C LEU A 46 0.03 -10.47 -25.62
N ILE A 47 1.31 -10.18 -25.87
CA ILE A 47 1.72 -8.98 -26.61
C ILE A 47 1.49 -9.18 -28.11
N GLU A 48 1.91 -10.33 -28.66
CA GLU A 48 1.81 -10.64 -30.09
C GLU A 48 0.36 -10.71 -30.60
N ASP A 49 -0.57 -11.17 -29.77
CA ASP A 49 -1.99 -11.26 -30.12
C ASP A 49 -2.79 -9.97 -29.83
N GLY A 50 -2.13 -8.93 -29.29
CA GLY A 50 -2.72 -7.63 -28.97
C GLY A 50 -3.59 -7.60 -27.72
N THR A 51 -3.67 -8.70 -26.97
CA THR A 51 -4.47 -8.77 -25.73
C THR A 51 -3.90 -7.85 -24.65
N TYR A 52 -2.57 -7.74 -24.56
CA TYR A 52 -1.91 -6.85 -23.59
C TYR A 52 -2.34 -5.39 -23.78
N ASP A 53 -2.25 -4.87 -24.99
CA ASP A 53 -2.60 -3.48 -25.31
C ASP A 53 -4.08 -3.21 -25.02
N LYS A 54 -4.95 -4.16 -25.39
CA LYS A 54 -6.38 -4.07 -25.07
C LYS A 54 -6.64 -3.98 -23.57
N TRP A 55 -6.04 -4.86 -22.77
CA TRP A 55 -6.21 -4.83 -21.31
C TRP A 55 -5.63 -3.56 -20.70
N PHE A 56 -4.49 -3.09 -21.23
CA PHE A 56 -3.85 -1.88 -20.79
C PHE A 56 -4.75 -0.67 -21.04
N ASP A 57 -5.29 -0.51 -22.25
CA ASP A 57 -6.21 0.58 -22.59
C ASP A 57 -7.51 0.52 -21.78
N GLU A 58 -8.05 -0.67 -21.54
CA GLU A 58 -9.26 -0.85 -20.73
C GLU A 58 -9.06 -0.47 -19.25
N LEU A 59 -7.85 -0.62 -18.71
CA LEU A 59 -7.54 -0.33 -17.31
C LEU A 59 -6.96 1.08 -17.11
N TYR A 60 -5.96 1.43 -17.90
CA TYR A 60 -5.15 2.65 -17.79
C TYR A 60 -5.46 3.70 -18.87
N GLY A 61 -6.29 3.38 -19.86
CA GLY A 61 -6.74 4.37 -20.86
C GLY A 61 -7.60 5.49 -20.28
N THR A 62 -7.98 5.38 -18.99
CA THR A 62 -8.60 6.46 -18.24
C THR A 62 -7.61 7.08 -17.26
N ASP A 63 -7.77 8.37 -16.98
CA ASP A 63 -6.95 9.14 -16.03
C ASP A 63 -7.30 8.83 -14.55
N GLN A 64 -7.48 7.55 -14.23
CA GLN A 64 -7.90 7.06 -12.91
C GLN A 64 -6.73 6.61 -12.05
N PHE A 65 -5.64 6.09 -12.64
CA PHE A 65 -4.50 5.56 -11.90
C PHE A 65 -3.26 6.43 -12.08
N HIS A 66 -2.65 6.83 -10.98
CA HIS A 66 -1.43 7.64 -10.97
C HIS A 66 -0.40 7.03 -10.05
N LEU A 67 0.76 6.62 -10.59
CA LEU A 67 1.81 5.99 -9.80
C LEU A 67 2.94 6.96 -9.50
N TYR A 68 3.57 6.78 -8.33
CA TYR A 68 4.78 7.51 -7.93
C TYR A 68 6.00 6.62 -8.15
N ASP A 69 6.93 7.08 -8.98
CA ASP A 69 8.25 6.48 -9.12
C ASP A 69 9.24 7.13 -8.13
N SER A 70 9.83 6.30 -7.26
CA SER A 70 10.69 6.72 -6.16
C SER A 70 12.09 6.10 -6.22
N PHE A 71 12.72 6.04 -7.40
CA PHE A 71 14.03 5.39 -7.52
C PHE A 71 15.22 6.11 -6.83
N ALA A 72 15.02 7.20 -6.08
CA ALA A 72 16.13 7.84 -5.36
C ALA A 72 15.64 8.65 -4.15
N GLU A 73 16.04 8.21 -2.95
CA GLU A 73 15.97 8.91 -1.66
C GLU A 73 14.63 9.63 -1.42
N ALA A 74 13.66 8.86 -0.91
CA ALA A 74 12.40 9.41 -0.44
C ALA A 74 12.62 10.20 0.86
N GLU A 75 13.16 11.41 0.74
CA GLU A 75 13.09 12.40 1.81
C GLU A 75 11.61 12.63 2.15
N VAL A 76 11.27 12.58 3.44
CA VAL A 76 9.89 12.68 3.96
C VAL A 76 9.12 13.87 3.35
N ASP A 77 9.79 15.02 3.24
CA ASP A 77 9.16 16.24 2.72
C ASP A 77 8.92 16.19 1.21
N ARG A 78 9.82 15.55 0.46
CA ARG A 78 9.63 15.30 -0.98
C ARG A 78 8.46 14.36 -1.23
N LEU A 79 8.35 13.27 -0.47
CA LEU A 79 7.22 12.35 -0.57
C LEU A 79 5.90 13.09 -0.30
N LEU A 80 5.83 13.84 0.79
CA LEU A 80 4.62 14.62 1.13
C LEU A 80 4.26 15.64 0.06
N ALA A 81 5.24 16.32 -0.54
CA ALA A 81 4.98 17.24 -1.65
C ALA A 81 4.38 16.53 -2.87
N LYS A 82 4.84 15.29 -3.16
CA LYS A 82 4.30 14.47 -4.25
C LYS A 82 2.89 13.96 -3.94
N LEU A 83 2.62 13.50 -2.72
CA LEU A 83 1.27 13.13 -2.28
C LEU A 83 0.32 14.34 -2.34
N HIS A 84 0.80 15.52 -1.95
CA HIS A 84 0.06 16.77 -2.10
C HIS A 84 -0.29 17.03 -3.56
N TYR A 85 0.68 16.93 -4.48
CA TYR A 85 0.42 17.11 -5.91
C TYR A 85 -0.57 16.09 -6.47
N MET A 86 -0.50 14.82 -6.06
CA MET A 86 -1.49 13.81 -6.45
C MET A 86 -2.90 14.20 -6.02
N ARG A 87 -3.06 14.74 -4.81
CA ARG A 87 -4.37 15.20 -4.36
C ARG A 87 -4.81 16.51 -5.01
N THR A 88 -3.97 17.54 -5.07
CA THR A 88 -4.39 18.89 -5.48
C THR A 88 -4.22 19.17 -6.98
N GLY A 89 -3.24 18.53 -7.62
CA GLY A 89 -2.96 18.66 -9.04
C GLY A 89 -3.72 17.65 -9.89
N LEU A 90 -3.68 16.37 -9.50
CA LEU A 90 -4.30 15.27 -10.25
C LEU A 90 -5.74 14.94 -9.78
N ASN A 91 -6.15 15.53 -8.66
CA ASN A 91 -7.45 15.31 -8.02
C ASN A 91 -7.70 13.85 -7.60
N CYS A 92 -6.66 13.13 -7.15
CA CYS A 92 -6.83 11.78 -6.62
C CYS A 92 -7.72 11.79 -5.36
N ASP A 93 -8.67 10.86 -5.27
CA ASP A 93 -9.58 10.69 -4.14
C ASP A 93 -9.00 9.73 -3.10
N VAL A 94 -8.20 8.77 -3.56
CA VAL A 94 -7.53 7.76 -2.74
C VAL A 94 -6.04 7.78 -3.01
N ILE A 95 -5.25 7.73 -1.94
CA ILE A 95 -3.79 7.58 -2.00
C ILE A 95 -3.41 6.34 -1.20
N ILE A 96 -2.64 5.45 -1.83
CA ILE A 96 -2.07 4.25 -1.21
C ILE A 96 -0.56 4.46 -1.06
N LEU A 97 -0.03 4.26 0.14
CA LEU A 97 1.40 4.36 0.46
C LEU A 97 1.91 3.01 0.99
N ASP A 98 2.86 2.42 0.28
CA ASP A 98 3.45 1.12 0.59
C ASP A 98 4.99 1.16 0.54
N HIS A 99 5.75 0.97 1.61
CA HIS A 99 5.35 0.94 3.01
C HIS A 99 6.06 2.05 3.78
N ILE A 100 5.44 2.47 4.88
CA ILE A 100 5.90 3.62 5.67
C ILE A 100 7.34 3.47 6.21
N SER A 101 7.83 2.24 6.39
CA SER A 101 9.17 2.02 6.97
C SER A 101 10.31 2.31 5.99
N ILE A 102 10.13 2.13 4.67
CA ILE A 102 11.16 2.53 3.68
C ILE A 102 11.45 4.02 3.74
N VAL A 103 10.41 4.83 3.89
CA VAL A 103 10.53 6.30 3.94
C VAL A 103 11.43 6.74 5.10
N VAL A 104 11.37 6.03 6.24
CA VAL A 104 12.18 6.39 7.41
C VAL A 104 13.57 5.76 7.40
N SER A 105 13.76 4.62 6.75
CA SER A 105 15.09 3.99 6.64
C SER A 105 16.04 4.72 5.68
N ALA A 106 15.52 5.60 4.82
CA ALA A 106 16.32 6.44 3.92
C ALA A 106 16.95 7.68 4.60
N SER A 107 16.64 7.94 5.88
CA SER A 107 17.13 9.11 6.60
C SER A 107 18.32 8.77 7.50
N GLU A 108 19.30 9.69 7.59
CA GLU A 108 20.47 9.57 8.45
C GLU A 108 20.17 9.78 9.95
N GLU A 109 18.93 10.13 10.34
CA GLU A 109 18.54 10.29 11.75
C GLU A 109 18.53 8.93 12.49
N SER A 110 19.16 8.89 13.67
CA SER A 110 19.34 7.66 14.46
C SER A 110 18.08 7.11 15.16
N ASP A 111 16.94 7.81 15.08
CA ASP A 111 15.71 7.46 15.80
C ASP A 111 14.51 7.29 14.85
N GLU A 112 14.46 6.15 14.16
CA GLU A 112 13.37 5.76 13.24
C GLU A 112 11.98 5.93 13.86
N ARG A 113 11.83 5.72 15.18
CA ARG A 113 10.53 5.84 15.86
C ARG A 113 10.02 7.27 15.85
N LYS A 114 10.89 8.24 16.15
CA LYS A 114 10.54 9.67 16.08
C LYS A 114 10.24 10.11 14.66
N MET A 115 10.94 9.57 13.67
CA MET A 115 10.66 9.86 12.26
C MET A 115 9.28 9.36 11.85
N ILE A 116 8.91 8.13 12.23
CA ILE A 116 7.56 7.59 12.00
C ILE A 116 6.51 8.47 12.68
N ASP A 117 6.74 8.94 13.91
CA ASP A 117 5.82 9.85 14.60
C ASP A 117 5.60 11.18 13.86
N ARG A 118 6.70 11.79 13.40
CA ARG A 118 6.65 13.03 12.62
C ARG A 118 5.93 12.81 11.30
N LEU A 119 6.27 11.75 10.57
CA LEU A 119 5.64 11.40 9.29
C LEU A 119 4.14 11.13 9.47
N MET A 120 3.73 10.32 10.44
CA MET A 120 2.32 10.04 10.72
C MET A 120 1.54 11.29 11.09
N THR A 121 2.15 12.22 11.83
CA THR A 121 1.52 13.51 12.16
C THR A 121 1.28 14.35 10.90
N LYS A 122 2.29 14.44 10.01
CA LYS A 122 2.17 15.15 8.72
C LYS A 122 1.13 14.48 7.81
N LEU A 123 1.16 13.16 7.67
CA LEU A 123 0.20 12.38 6.87
C LEU A 123 -1.24 12.55 7.38
N LYS A 124 -1.45 12.50 8.70
CA LYS A 124 -2.77 12.72 9.30
C LYS A 124 -3.26 14.16 9.06
N GLY A 125 -2.37 15.14 9.19
CA GLY A 125 -2.66 16.54 8.86
C GLY A 125 -3.08 16.71 7.41
N PHE A 126 -2.32 16.12 6.49
CA PHE A 126 -2.59 16.11 5.05
C PHE A 126 -3.95 15.47 4.71
N ALA A 127 -4.22 14.27 5.23
CA ALA A 127 -5.50 13.58 4.99
C ALA A 127 -6.69 14.42 5.47
N LYS A 128 -6.57 15.02 6.66
CA LYS A 128 -7.63 15.85 7.23
C LYS A 128 -7.81 17.18 6.49
N SER A 129 -6.73 17.82 6.05
CA SER A 129 -6.80 19.13 5.38
C SER A 129 -7.32 19.05 3.96
N THR A 130 -7.07 17.93 3.28
CA THR A 130 -7.43 17.75 1.86
C THR A 130 -8.66 16.87 1.63
N GLY A 131 -9.09 16.13 2.65
CA GLY A 131 -10.23 15.21 2.56
C GLY A 131 -9.93 13.92 1.76
N VAL A 132 -8.66 13.65 1.44
CA VAL A 132 -8.27 12.42 0.71
C VAL A 132 -8.37 11.19 1.59
N VAL A 133 -8.76 10.06 1.01
CA VAL A 133 -8.65 8.75 1.66
C VAL A 133 -7.19 8.32 1.57
N LEU A 134 -6.51 8.25 2.72
CA LEU A 134 -5.12 7.82 2.80
C LEU A 134 -5.03 6.42 3.40
N ILE A 135 -4.55 5.47 2.58
CA ILE A 135 -4.26 4.09 2.99
C ILE A 135 -2.74 3.96 3.15
N VAL A 136 -2.31 3.52 4.31
CA VAL A 136 -0.88 3.37 4.64
C VAL A 136 -0.63 1.93 5.08
N ILE A 137 0.35 1.29 4.44
CA ILE A 137 0.78 -0.08 4.78
C ILE A 137 1.95 0.00 5.77
N CYS A 138 1.86 -0.80 6.83
CA CYS A 138 2.90 -0.92 7.85
C CYS A 138 3.14 -2.38 8.22
N HIS A 139 4.40 -2.71 8.50
CA HIS A 139 4.79 -4.02 8.99
C HIS A 139 4.56 -4.18 10.51
N LEU A 140 4.58 -5.43 10.95
CA LEU A 140 4.56 -5.79 12.37
C LEU A 140 5.99 -5.94 12.90
N LYS A 141 6.16 -5.73 14.20
CA LYS A 141 7.41 -6.08 14.87
C LYS A 141 7.44 -7.59 15.12
N ASN A 142 8.63 -8.17 15.10
CA ASN A 142 8.77 -9.58 15.46
C ASN A 142 8.38 -9.79 16.93
N PRO A 143 7.61 -10.86 17.23
CA PRO A 143 7.25 -11.17 18.60
C PRO A 143 8.48 -11.57 19.43
N GLU A 144 8.58 -11.08 20.67
CA GLU A 144 9.71 -11.41 21.55
C GLU A 144 9.69 -12.87 22.03
N LYS A 145 8.49 -13.45 22.19
CA LYS A 145 8.26 -14.82 22.64
C LYS A 145 7.02 -15.41 21.99
N GLY A 146 7.02 -16.73 21.84
CA GLY A 146 5.91 -17.51 21.29
C GLY A 146 6.03 -17.72 19.78
N LYS A 147 4.92 -18.10 19.15
CA LYS A 147 4.84 -18.36 17.71
C LYS A 147 5.03 -17.07 16.90
N ALA A 148 5.58 -17.22 15.70
CA ALA A 148 5.66 -16.15 14.72
C ALA A 148 4.26 -15.79 14.19
N HIS A 149 4.10 -14.61 13.58
CA HIS A 149 2.82 -14.18 13.01
C HIS A 149 2.39 -15.06 11.84
N GLU A 150 3.36 -15.56 11.07
CA GLU A 150 3.21 -16.45 9.94
C GLU A 150 2.71 -17.85 10.34
N GLU A 151 2.78 -18.19 11.63
CA GLU A 151 2.29 -19.45 12.21
C GLU A 151 0.89 -19.30 12.85
N GLY A 152 0.17 -18.21 12.51
CA GLY A 152 -1.20 -17.97 12.97
C GLY A 152 -1.31 -17.28 14.34
N ARG A 153 -0.27 -16.58 14.79
CA ARG A 153 -0.37 -15.74 16.00
C ARG A 153 -1.28 -14.53 15.72
N ALA A 154 -2.29 -14.36 16.56
CA ALA A 154 -3.18 -13.21 16.53
C ALA A 154 -2.40 -11.90 16.73
N VAL A 155 -2.74 -10.90 15.92
CA VAL A 155 -2.13 -9.57 15.92
C VAL A 155 -2.87 -8.69 16.91
N SER A 156 -2.11 -7.99 17.75
CA SER A 156 -2.60 -6.95 18.63
C SER A 156 -2.21 -5.57 18.14
N ILE A 157 -2.91 -4.53 18.60
CA ILE A 157 -2.59 -3.13 18.28
C ILE A 157 -1.18 -2.73 18.75
N THR A 158 -0.59 -3.46 19.70
CA THR A 158 0.78 -3.23 20.19
C THR A 158 1.86 -3.90 19.34
N ASP A 159 1.48 -4.73 18.36
CA ASP A 159 2.41 -5.44 17.47
C ASP A 159 2.80 -4.61 16.23
N LEU A 160 2.17 -3.46 15.99
CA LEU A 160 2.54 -2.54 14.91
C LEU A 160 4.01 -2.10 15.06
N ARG A 161 4.80 -2.22 13.98
CA ARG A 161 6.21 -1.81 13.96
C ARG A 161 6.32 -0.29 13.94
N GLY A 162 7.33 0.24 14.62
CA GLY A 162 7.62 1.67 14.64
C GLY A 162 7.17 2.31 15.93
N SER A 163 6.28 3.29 15.84
CA SER A 163 5.88 4.11 17.00
C SER A 163 4.39 4.06 17.31
N GLY A 164 4.06 4.47 18.54
CA GLY A 164 2.70 4.53 19.06
C GLY A 164 1.80 5.54 18.33
N SER A 165 2.34 6.44 17.51
CA SER A 165 1.53 7.31 16.64
C SER A 165 0.67 6.54 15.66
N LEU A 166 1.14 5.40 15.12
CA LEU A 166 0.39 4.59 14.17
C LEU A 166 -0.96 4.18 14.75
N ARG A 167 -0.98 3.72 16.01
CA ARG A 167 -2.23 3.37 16.70
C ARG A 167 -3.07 4.59 17.10
N GLN A 168 -2.46 5.73 17.39
CA GLN A 168 -3.16 6.91 17.90
C GLN A 168 -3.80 7.75 16.79
N LEU A 169 -3.08 7.97 15.69
CA LEU A 169 -3.44 8.90 14.62
C LEU A 169 -4.29 8.26 13.53
N SER A 170 -4.08 6.97 13.23
CA SER A 170 -4.90 6.23 12.26
C SER A 170 -6.34 6.15 12.74
N ASP A 171 -7.31 6.43 11.87
CA ASP A 171 -8.72 6.34 12.24
C ASP A 171 -9.18 4.89 12.27
N THR A 172 -8.78 4.09 11.27
CA THR A 172 -9.10 2.67 11.15
C THR A 172 -7.82 1.86 11.01
N ILE A 173 -7.75 0.71 11.67
CA ILE A 173 -6.62 -0.22 11.58
C ILE A 173 -7.17 -1.61 11.23
N ILE A 174 -6.75 -2.12 10.09
CA ILE A 174 -7.12 -3.44 9.57
C ILE A 174 -5.87 -4.32 9.62
N ALA A 175 -5.99 -5.50 10.20
CA ALA A 175 -4.94 -6.52 10.23
C ALA A 175 -5.39 -7.76 9.47
N LEU A 176 -4.45 -8.41 8.80
CA LEU A 176 -4.65 -9.67 8.09
C LEU A 176 -3.79 -10.75 8.76
N GLU A 177 -4.41 -11.86 9.11
CA GLU A 177 -3.77 -12.99 9.81
C GLU A 177 -3.90 -14.26 8.96
N ARG A 178 -2.81 -14.99 8.76
CA ARG A 178 -2.84 -16.32 8.14
C ARG A 178 -1.79 -17.24 8.72
N ASN A 179 -2.10 -18.53 8.79
CA ASN A 179 -1.12 -19.55 9.19
C ASN A 179 -0.60 -20.28 7.95
N GLN A 180 0.63 -19.95 7.52
CA GLN A 180 1.20 -20.49 6.27
C GLN A 180 1.58 -21.97 6.38
N GLN A 181 1.75 -22.49 7.59
CA GLN A 181 2.13 -23.87 7.87
C GLN A 181 0.95 -24.72 8.38
N GLY A 182 -0.25 -24.13 8.45
CA GLY A 182 -1.46 -24.83 8.89
C GLY A 182 -2.20 -25.52 7.75
N ASP A 183 -3.31 -26.16 8.09
CA ASP A 183 -4.13 -26.92 7.12
C ASP A 183 -4.76 -26.04 6.02
N MET A 184 -4.99 -24.75 6.32
CA MET A 184 -5.60 -23.78 5.40
C MET A 184 -4.69 -22.57 5.18
N PRO A 185 -3.57 -22.71 4.43
CA PRO A 185 -2.55 -21.66 4.29
C PRO A 185 -3.01 -20.42 3.51
N ASN A 186 -4.09 -20.57 2.74
CA ASN A 186 -4.73 -19.51 1.96
C ASN A 186 -5.94 -18.86 2.67
N LEU A 187 -6.33 -19.36 3.85
CA LEU A 187 -7.39 -18.73 4.64
C LEU A 187 -6.79 -17.57 5.43
N VAL A 188 -7.31 -16.36 5.15
CA VAL A 188 -6.89 -15.14 5.82
C VAL A 188 -8.03 -14.64 6.70
N LEU A 189 -7.73 -14.39 7.98
CA LEU A 189 -8.64 -13.74 8.90
C LEU A 189 -8.40 -12.22 8.84
N LEU A 190 -9.47 -11.47 8.60
CA LEU A 190 -9.46 -10.01 8.69
C LEU A 190 -9.89 -9.58 10.08
N ARG A 191 -9.06 -8.78 10.74
CA ARG A 191 -9.32 -8.23 12.08
C ARG A 191 -9.33 -6.71 12.03
N ILE A 192 -10.39 -6.11 12.55
CA ILE A 192 -10.44 -4.68 12.84
C ILE A 192 -9.81 -4.46 14.22
N LEU A 193 -8.66 -3.78 14.27
CA LEU A 193 -7.97 -3.46 15.52
C LEU A 193 -8.43 -2.14 16.13
N LYS A 194 -8.96 -1.25 15.29
CA LYS A 194 -9.47 0.07 15.67
C LYS A 194 -10.39 0.58 14.58
N CYS A 195 -11.48 1.23 14.96
CA CYS A 195 -12.19 2.15 14.09
C CYS A 195 -12.73 3.33 14.91
N ARG A 196 -12.24 4.54 14.61
CA ARG A 196 -12.66 5.75 15.34
C ARG A 196 -14.12 6.10 15.11
N PHE A 197 -14.69 5.71 13.97
CA PHE A 197 -16.05 6.13 13.58
C PHE A 197 -17.14 5.32 14.29
N ASN A 198 -16.98 4.01 14.42
CA ASN A 198 -18.02 3.11 14.95
C ASN A 198 -17.64 2.35 16.24
N GLY A 199 -16.36 2.37 16.65
CA GLY A 199 -15.86 1.67 17.84
C GLY A 199 -15.15 0.37 17.52
#